data_AF-A0A5C7HBU2-F1
#
_entry.id   AF-A0A5C7HBU2-F1
#
_cell.length_a   1.000
_cell.length_b   1.000
_cell.length_c   1.000
_cell.angle_alpha   90.00
_cell.angle_beta   90.00
_cell.angle_gamma   90.00
#
_symmetry.space_group_name_H-M   'P 1'
#
loop_
_entity.id
_entity.type
_entity.pdbx_description
1 polymer ?
#
loop_
_entity_poly.entity_id
_entity_poly.type
_entity_poly.pdbx_seq_one_letter_code
_entity_poly.pdbx_strand_id
1 'polypeptide(L)'
;MIHYCKTCRKYLPFANVGFGLEQALLEELRASNELLEKNRGPFIAGEKITDVDLSLAPNLYHLKIALGHFKKWSLPKSLTHVHNYIKV
;
A
#
# COMPACT_ATOMS: atom_id res chain seq x y z
N MET A 1 11.31 23.50 -5.17
CA MET A 1 11.14 22.04 -5.37
C MET A 1 10.95 21.33 -4.02
N ILE A 2 9.84 21.57 -3.33
CA ILE A 2 9.47 20.79 -2.14
C ILE A 2 7.95 20.58 -2.23
N HIS A 3 7.53 19.74 -3.17
CA HIS A 3 6.12 19.32 -3.32
C HIS A 3 5.98 17.80 -3.36
N TYR A 4 6.93 17.10 -2.74
CA TYR A 4 6.74 15.73 -2.29
C TYR A 4 6.50 15.81 -0.78
N CYS A 5 5.63 14.95 -0.23
CA CYS A 5 5.38 14.79 1.20
C CYS A 5 4.22 15.63 1.81
N LYS A 6 3.04 15.59 1.18
CA LYS A 6 1.80 15.50 1.99
C LYS A 6 1.40 14.03 2.21
N THR A 7 1.66 13.14 1.26
CA THR A 7 1.28 11.72 1.34
C THR A 7 2.20 10.89 2.25
N CYS A 8 3.52 11.13 2.24
CA CYS A 8 4.43 10.36 3.11
C CYS A 8 4.20 10.64 4.60
N ARG A 9 3.65 11.81 4.98
CA ARG A 9 3.42 12.15 6.40
C ARG A 9 2.41 11.21 7.09
N LYS A 10 1.46 10.60 6.35
CA LYS A 10 0.54 9.61 6.92
C LYS A 10 1.25 8.30 7.32
N TYR A 11 2.37 7.98 6.68
CA TYR A 11 3.13 6.73 6.87
C TYR A 11 4.48 6.93 7.56
N LEU A 12 4.83 8.17 7.96
CA LEU A 12 6.12 8.54 8.56
C LEU A 12 6.13 8.72 10.10
N PRO A 13 5.38 7.99 10.94
CA PRO A 13 5.80 7.73 12.32
C PRO A 13 6.58 6.41 12.38
N PHE A 14 7.46 6.17 11.41
CA PHE A 14 8.12 4.88 11.20
C PHE A 14 9.08 4.50 12.35
N ALA A 15 9.48 5.46 13.18
CA ALA A 15 10.33 5.26 14.35
C ALA A 15 9.62 4.66 15.58
N ASN A 16 8.27 4.65 15.63
CA ASN A 16 7.49 4.08 16.73
C ASN A 16 6.23 3.40 16.18
N VAL A 17 6.38 2.31 15.42
CA VAL A 17 5.24 1.44 15.09
C VAL A 17 4.92 0.66 16.36
N GLY A 18 4.08 1.23 17.21
CA GLY A 18 3.37 0.46 18.24
C GLY A 18 2.30 -0.42 17.59
N PHE A 19 1.82 -1.43 18.33
CA PHE A 19 0.81 -2.39 17.88
C PHE A 19 -0.31 -1.72 17.06
N GLY A 20 -0.95 -0.68 17.61
CA GLY A 20 -2.06 0.01 16.96
C GLY A 20 -1.79 0.62 15.57
N LEU A 21 -0.55 0.97 15.24
CA LEU A 21 -0.21 1.49 13.91
C LEU A 21 -0.08 0.36 12.88
N GLU A 22 0.36 -0.82 13.31
CA GLU A 22 0.39 -2.02 12.47
C GLU A 22 -1.02 -2.50 12.13
N GLN A 23 -1.94 -2.53 13.11
CA GLN A 23 -3.34 -2.87 12.81
C GLN A 23 -3.97 -1.85 11.86
N ALA A 24 -3.77 -0.55 12.08
CA ALA A 24 -4.28 0.47 11.18
C ALA A 24 -3.77 0.29 9.74
N LEU A 25 -2.48 -0.05 9.58
CA LEU A 25 -1.91 -0.37 8.28
C LEU A 25 -2.56 -1.62 7.66
N LEU A 26 -2.75 -2.68 8.44
CA LEU A 26 -3.40 -3.91 7.97
C LEU A 26 -4.83 -3.66 7.50
N GLU A 27 -5.60 -2.83 8.21
CA GLU A 27 -6.97 -2.45 7.83
C GLU A 27 -6.98 -1.62 6.52
N GLU A 28 -6.08 -0.65 6.36
CA GLU A 28 -5.97 0.10 5.10
C GLU A 28 -5.58 -0.82 3.92
N LEU A 29 -4.65 -1.75 4.13
CA LEU A 29 -4.24 -2.71 3.12
C LEU A 29 -5.36 -3.69 2.76
N ARG A 30 -6.16 -4.10 3.75
CA ARG A 30 -7.33 -4.95 3.54
C ARG A 30 -8.39 -4.23 2.70
N ALA A 31 -8.72 -2.99 3.03
CA ALA A 31 -9.66 -2.18 2.25
C ALA A 31 -9.18 -2.00 0.80
N SER A 32 -7.87 -1.81 0.60
CA SER A 32 -7.29 -1.73 -0.75
C SER A 32 -7.40 -3.06 -1.50
N ASN A 33 -7.17 -4.19 -0.83
CA ASN A 33 -7.31 -5.53 -1.42
C ASN A 33 -8.75 -5.84 -1.83
N GLU A 34 -9.72 -5.47 -1.00
CA GLU A 34 -11.15 -5.63 -1.28
C GLU A 34 -11.60 -4.75 -2.47
N LEU A 35 -11.04 -3.54 -2.60
CA LEU A 35 -11.31 -2.68 -3.76
C LEU A 35 -10.76 -3.29 -5.06
N LEU A 36 -9.54 -3.81 -5.03
CA LEU A 36 -8.93 -4.51 -6.16
C LEU A 36 -9.67 -5.80 -6.53
N GLU A 37 -10.20 -6.52 -5.54
CA GLU A 37 -11.03 -7.71 -5.78
C GLU A 37 -12.37 -7.37 -6.45
N LYS A 38 -13.01 -6.29 -5.99
CA LYS A 38 -14.32 -5.87 -6.49
C LYS A 38 -14.28 -5.40 -7.94
N ASN A 39 -13.19 -4.76 -8.34
CA ASN A 39 -13.04 -4.22 -9.68
C ASN A 39 -12.41 -5.31 -10.57
N ARG A 40 -13.13 -5.71 -11.63
CA ARG A 40 -12.79 -6.86 -12.49
C ARG A 40 -11.58 -6.61 -13.41
N GLY A 41 -10.46 -6.11 -12.88
CA GLY A 41 -9.25 -5.86 -13.64
C GLY A 41 -8.03 -5.61 -12.76
N PRO A 42 -6.85 -5.49 -13.37
CA PRO A 42 -5.58 -5.40 -12.63
C PRO A 42 -5.39 -4.10 -11.85
N PHE A 43 -6.19 -3.06 -12.09
CA PHE A 43 -6.05 -1.73 -11.50
C PHE A 43 -7.25 -1.34 -10.63
N ILE A 44 -7.12 -0.25 -9.89
CA ILE A 44 -8.16 0.23 -8.97
C ILE A 44 -9.48 0.50 -9.71
N ALA A 45 -9.46 0.94 -10.96
CA ALA A 45 -10.67 1.13 -11.77
C ALA A 45 -10.97 -0.04 -12.74
N GLY A 46 -10.38 -1.21 -12.51
CA GLY A 46 -10.50 -2.36 -13.39
C GLY A 46 -9.38 -2.40 -14.43
N GLU A 47 -9.70 -2.15 -15.70
CA GLU A 47 -8.75 -2.38 -16.80
C GLU A 47 -7.75 -1.25 -17.05
N LYS A 48 -8.10 -0.02 -16.69
CA LYS A 48 -7.31 1.17 -17.01
C LYS A 48 -6.68 1.75 -15.76
N ILE A 49 -5.43 2.20 -15.92
CA ILE A 49 -4.73 3.00 -14.92
C ILE A 49 -5.47 4.33 -14.75
N THR A 50 -5.65 4.73 -13.49
CA THR A 50 -6.19 6.01 -13.08
C THR A 50 -5.18 6.80 -12.24
N ASP A 51 -5.50 8.05 -11.94
CA ASP A 51 -4.73 8.89 -11.01
C ASP A 51 -4.58 8.26 -9.61
N VAL A 52 -5.57 7.47 -9.19
CA VAL A 52 -5.51 6.68 -7.95
C VAL A 52 -4.37 5.67 -8.01
N ASP A 53 -4.23 4.96 -9.13
CA ASP A 53 -3.15 3.97 -9.30
C ASP A 53 -1.77 4.62 -9.29
N LEU A 54 -1.63 5.75 -10.00
CA LEU A 54 -0.39 6.51 -10.07
C LEU A 54 0.05 7.03 -8.69
N SER A 55 -0.92 7.30 -7.81
CA SER A 55 -0.66 7.72 -6.44
C SER A 55 -0.40 6.53 -5.49
N LEU A 56 -1.08 5.40 -5.70
CA LEU A 56 -1.06 4.25 -4.80
C LEU A 56 0.16 3.34 -5.03
N ALA A 57 0.45 2.99 -6.28
CA ALA A 57 1.52 2.06 -6.64
C ALA A 57 2.90 2.41 -6.05
N PRO A 58 3.42 3.65 -6.17
CA PRO A 58 4.72 4.00 -5.59
C PRO A 58 4.72 3.94 -4.05
N ASN A 59 3.58 4.23 -3.41
CA ASN A 59 3.47 4.16 -1.95
C ASN A 59 3.49 2.70 -1.47
N LEU A 60 2.75 1.80 -2.12
CA LEU A 60 2.76 0.36 -1.79
C LEU A 60 4.14 -0.27 -2.04
N TYR A 61 4.82 0.14 -3.11
CA TYR A 61 6.17 -0.33 -3.38
C TYR A 61 7.16 0.11 -2.30
N HIS A 62 7.19 1.40 -1.96
CA HIS A 62 8.04 1.90 -0.87
C HIS A 62 7.71 1.24 0.47
N LEU A 63 6.44 1.03 0.77
CA LEU A 63 6.01 0.35 1.99
C LEU A 63 6.58 -1.07 2.07
N LYS A 64 6.46 -1.86 0.99
CA LYS A 64 6.99 -3.22 0.91
C LYS A 64 8.50 -3.26 1.16
N ILE A 65 9.26 -2.38 0.52
CA ILE A 65 10.72 -2.33 0.64
C ILE A 65 11.14 -1.84 2.03
N ALA A 66 10.58 -0.72 2.50
CA ALA A 66 10.97 -0.11 3.77
C ALA A 66 10.62 -1.01 4.96
N LEU A 67 9.40 -1.58 5.02
CA LEU A 67 9.00 -2.46 6.12
C LEU A 67 9.78 -3.78 6.12
N GLY A 68 10.05 -4.32 4.92
CA GLY A 68 10.90 -5.51 4.78
C GLY A 68 12.31 -5.28 5.31
N HIS A 69 12.93 -4.15 4.94
CA HIS A 69 14.30 -3.83 5.36
C HIS A 69 14.41 -3.46 6.84
N PHE A 70 13.60 -2.51 7.30
CA PHE A 70 13.78 -1.90 8.62
C PHE A 70 13.04 -2.63 9.75
N LYS A 71 11.93 -3.32 9.45
CA LYS A 71 11.09 -3.97 10.47
C LYS A 71 11.01 -5.49 10.33
N LYS A 72 11.67 -6.07 9.30
CA LYS A 72 11.50 -7.48 8.92
C LYS A 72 10.03 -7.87 8.76
N TRP A 73 9.19 -6.89 8.43
CA TRP A 73 7.75 -7.06 8.28
C TRP A 73 7.44 -7.29 6.80
N SER A 74 6.53 -8.21 6.52
CA SER A 74 6.17 -8.57 5.16
C SER A 74 4.66 -8.47 4.97
N LEU A 75 4.25 -8.11 3.76
CA LEU A 75 2.84 -8.09 3.39
C LEU A 75 2.22 -9.48 3.64
N PRO A 76 1.11 -9.57 4.39
CA PRO A 76 0.41 -10.83 4.59
C PRO A 76 0.09 -11.52 3.27
N LYS A 77 0.30 -12.85 3.21
CA LYS A 77 0.05 -13.63 1.99
C LYS A 77 -1.43 -13.68 1.59
N SER A 78 -2.34 -13.41 2.53
CA SER A 78 -3.78 -13.35 2.30
C SER A 78 -4.22 -12.18 1.39
N LEU A 79 -3.40 -11.14 1.26
CA LEU A 79 -3.70 -9.97 0.43
C LEU A 79 -3.31 -10.20 -1.04
N THR A 80 -3.87 -11.25 -1.64
CA THR A 80 -3.50 -11.75 -2.98
C THR A 80 -3.63 -10.70 -4.08
N HIS A 81 -4.68 -9.88 -4.04
CA HIS A 81 -4.91 -8.83 -5.04
C HIS A 81 -3.86 -7.71 -4.94
N VAL A 82 -3.50 -7.30 -3.72
CA VAL A 82 -2.40 -6.34 -3.50
C VAL A 82 -1.06 -6.91 -3.97
N HIS A 83 -0.79 -8.19 -3.70
CA HIS A 83 0.44 -8.84 -4.20
C HIS A 83 0.51 -8.87 -5.72
N ASN A 84 -0.61 -9.09 -6.40
CA ASN A 84 -0.67 -9.06 -7.86
C ASN A 84 -0.52 -7.64 -8.39
N TYR A 85 -1.19 -6.67 -7.77
CA TYR A 85 -1.14 -5.26 -8.13
C TYR A 85 0.29 -4.70 -8.11
N ILE A 86 1.09 -5.04 -7.08
CA ILE A 86 2.48 -4.55 -6.95
C ILE A 86 3.44 -5.16 -8.00
N LYS A 87 3.06 -6.27 -8.66
CA LYS A 87 3.89 -6.94 -9.67
C LYS A 87 3.68 -6.40 -11.08
N VAL A 88 2.57 -5.68 -11.31
CA VAL A 88 2.26 -5.03 -12.59
C VAL A 88 3.27 -3.92 -12.85
#